data_AF-M1V7F9-F1
#
_entry.id   AF-M1V7F9-F1
#
_cell.length_a   1.000
_cell.length_b   1.000
_cell.length_c   1.000
_cell.angle_alpha   90.00
_cell.angle_beta   90.00
_cell.angle_gamma   90.00
#
_symmetry.space_group_name_H-M   'P 1'
#
loop_
_entity.id
_entity.type
_entity.pdbx_description
1 polymer ?
#
loop_
_entity_poly.entity_id
_entity_poly.type
_entity_poly.pdbx_seq_one_letter_code
_entity_poly.pdbx_strand_id
1 'polypeptide(L)' 'MGKVHGSLARAGKVKAQTPKVAKQEKPKKPRGRANLRAKYNRRFVNVATGPGRKRGPNAQTL' A
#
# COMPACT_ATOMS: atom_id res chain seq x y z
N MET A 1 22.74 -20.47 -33.40
CA MET A 1 22.24 -20.80 -32.04
C MET A 1 22.88 -19.86 -31.04
N GLY A 2 22.20 -18.78 -30.70
CA GLY A 2 22.75 -17.71 -29.86
C GLY A 2 22.80 -18.08 -28.38
N LYS A 3 23.68 -17.41 -27.63
CA LYS A 3 23.83 -17.55 -26.19
C LYS A 3 22.53 -17.17 -25.47
N VAL A 4 21.84 -18.16 -24.90
CA VAL A 4 20.63 -17.96 -24.09
C VAL A 4 21.06 -17.60 -22.67
N HIS A 5 20.67 -16.41 -22.20
CA HIS A 5 21.02 -15.95 -20.86
C HIS A 5 19.91 -16.31 -19.86
N GLY A 6 20.28 -17.09 -18.84
CA GLY A 6 19.43 -17.45 -17.71
C GLY A 6 18.88 -18.87 -17.77
N SER A 7 18.94 -19.59 -16.64
CA SER A 7 18.32 -20.90 -16.49
C SER A 7 16.85 -20.77 -16.04
N LEU A 8 15.97 -21.56 -16.67
CA LEU A 8 14.54 -21.63 -16.31
C LEU A 8 14.33 -22.13 -14.87
N ALA A 9 15.31 -22.86 -14.31
CA ALA A 9 15.25 -23.51 -13.01
C ALA A 9 14.97 -22.58 -11.81
N ARG A 10 15.16 -21.27 -11.96
CA ARG A 10 14.91 -20.28 -10.89
C ARG A 10 13.62 -19.48 -11.06
N ALA A 11 12.84 -19.75 -12.11
CA ALA A 11 11.57 -19.07 -12.34
C ALA A 11 10.59 -19.32 -11.18
N GLY A 12 9.96 -18.25 -10.68
CA GLY A 12 8.94 -18.36 -9.63
C GLY A 12 9.45 -18.60 -8.19
N LYS A 13 10.75 -18.85 -7.96
CA LYS A 13 11.34 -19.18 -6.64
C LYS A 13 10.84 -18.26 -5.52
N VAL A 14 10.91 -16.95 -5.72
CA VAL A 14 10.59 -15.96 -4.67
C VAL A 14 9.09 -15.97 -4.31
N LYS A 15 8.22 -16.10 -5.31
CA LYS A 15 6.77 -16.12 -5.09
C LYS A 15 6.30 -17.42 -4.41
N ALA A 16 6.98 -18.53 -4.66
CA ALA A 16 6.71 -19.81 -4.00
C ALA A 16 7.25 -19.86 -2.56
N GLN A 17 8.40 -19.21 -2.31
CA GLN A 17 9.02 -19.17 -0.98
C GLN A 17 8.29 -18.23 -0.01
N THR A 18 7.67 -17.17 -0.51
CA THR A 18 6.97 -16.20 0.35
C THR A 18 5.65 -16.78 0.89
N PRO A 19 5.35 -16.62 2.20
CA PRO A 19 4.13 -17.15 2.77
C PRO A 19 2.91 -16.50 2.13
N LYS A 20 1.91 -17.32 1.76
CA LYS A 20 0.69 -16.83 1.15
C LYS A 20 -0.27 -16.30 2.22
N VAL A 21 -0.28 -14.99 2.41
CA VAL A 21 -1.24 -14.34 3.33
C VAL A 21 -2.61 -14.20 2.65
N ALA A 22 -3.65 -14.70 3.31
CA ALA A 22 -5.03 -14.53 2.86
C ALA A 22 -5.46 -13.06 2.93
N LYS A 23 -6.40 -12.65 2.07
CA LYS A 23 -6.94 -11.29 2.12
C LYS A 23 -7.78 -11.15 3.39
N GLN A 24 -7.45 -10.17 4.22
CA GLN A 24 -8.31 -9.77 5.34
C GLN A 24 -9.61 -9.18 4.82
N GLU A 25 -10.72 -9.55 5.45
CA GLU A 25 -12.01 -8.90 5.21
C GLU A 25 -11.97 -7.46 5.70
N LYS A 26 -12.45 -6.53 4.88
CA LYS A 26 -12.47 -5.10 5.18
C LYS A 26 -13.80 -4.51 4.74
N PRO A 27 -14.36 -3.56 5.51
CA PRO A 27 -15.59 -2.88 5.11
C PRO A 27 -15.38 -2.16 3.77
N LYS A 28 -16.45 -2.08 2.99
CA LYS A 28 -16.42 -1.42 1.69
C LYS A 28 -16.09 0.06 1.90
N LYS A 29 -15.08 0.56 1.18
CA LYS A 29 -14.80 1.99 1.12
C LYS A 29 -15.91 2.69 0.33
N PRO A 30 -16.35 3.90 0.75
CA PRO A 30 -17.29 4.68 -0.03
C PRO A 30 -16.73 4.94 -1.43
N ARG A 31 -17.62 5.09 -2.43
CA ARG A 31 -17.25 5.34 -3.83
C ARG A 31 -17.65 6.76 -4.25
N GLY A 32 -17.05 7.26 -5.33
CA GLY A 32 -17.39 8.56 -5.94
C GLY A 32 -17.23 9.75 -4.98
N ARG A 33 -18.26 10.61 -4.96
CA ARG A 33 -18.28 11.87 -4.20
C ARG A 33 -18.09 11.66 -2.69
N ALA A 34 -18.65 10.60 -2.13
CA ALA A 34 -18.50 10.28 -0.71
C ALA A 34 -17.03 10.01 -0.34
N ASN A 35 -16.28 9.33 -1.22
CA ASN A 35 -14.84 9.10 -1.01
C ASN A 35 -14.04 10.40 -1.11
N LEU A 36 -14.36 11.26 -2.09
CA LEU A 36 -13.72 12.56 -2.25
C LEU A 36 -13.94 13.46 -1.02
N ARG A 37 -15.16 13.48 -0.46
CA ARG A 37 -15.46 14.21 0.78
C ARG A 37 -14.64 13.67 1.96
N ALA A 38 -14.59 12.35 2.13
CA ALA A 38 -13.79 11.72 3.18
C ALA A 38 -12.29 12.04 3.06
N LYS A 39 -11.74 12.03 1.83
CA LYS A 39 -10.35 12.42 1.56
C LYS A 39 -10.09 13.89 1.87
N TYR A 40 -11.00 14.79 1.46
CA TYR A 40 -10.87 16.22 1.72
C TYR A 40 -10.87 16.50 3.24
N ASN A 41 -11.87 15.98 3.96
CA ASN A 41 -11.96 16.17 5.40
C ASN A 41 -10.70 15.65 6.11
N ARG A 42 -10.18 14.47 5.73
CA ARG A 42 -8.95 13.91 6.31
C ARG A 42 -7.69 14.74 5.99
N ARG A 43 -7.61 15.38 4.81
CA ARG A 43 -6.40 16.09 4.34
C ARG A 43 -6.36 17.57 4.66
N PHE A 44 -7.52 18.20 4.90
CA PHE A 44 -7.59 19.65 5.01
C PHE A 44 -8.36 20.12 6.26
N VAL A 45 -9.43 19.43 6.64
CA VAL A 45 -10.28 19.87 7.77
C VAL A 45 -9.75 19.31 9.09
N ASN A 46 -9.45 18.01 9.13
CA ASN A 46 -9.07 17.29 10.35
C ASN A 46 -7.55 17.14 10.51
N VAL A 47 -6.75 18.00 9.88
CA VAL A 47 -5.29 17.95 10.01
C VAL A 47 -4.89 18.61 11.32
N ALA A 48 -4.18 17.86 12.18
CA ALA A 48 -3.55 18.43 13.37
C ALA A 48 -2.36 19.33 12.96
N THR A 49 -2.48 20.64 13.18
CA THR A 49 -1.43 21.65 12.99
C THR A 49 -0.80 22.03 14.34
N GLY A 50 -0.43 21.03 15.14
CA GLY A 50 0.29 21.27 16.40
C GLY A 50 1.75 21.68 16.17
N PRO A 51 2.44 22.20 17.21
CA PRO A 51 3.86 22.53 17.12
C PRO A 51 4.69 21.28 16.80
N GLY A 52 5.63 21.40 15.86
CA GLY A 52 6.49 20.31 15.38
C GLY A 52 6.29 19.95 13.91
N ARG A 53 7.08 19.00 13.42
CA ARG A 53 7.06 18.58 12.01
C ARG A 53 5.79 17.79 11.69
N LYS A 54 5.09 18.17 10.61
CA LYS A 54 3.91 17.44 10.13
C LYS A 54 4.24 15.96 9.90
N ARG A 55 3.54 15.04 10.58
CA ARG A 55 3.65 13.60 10.32
C ARG A 55 3.07 13.26 8.95
N GLY A 56 3.78 12.42 8.20
CA GLY A 56 3.36 11.96 6.88
C GLY A 56 2.19 10.96 6.95
N PRO A 57 1.41 10.81 5.86
CA PRO A 57 0.18 10.01 5.83
C PRO A 57 0.39 8.49 6.01
N ASN A 58 1.63 8.01 5.94
CA ASN A 58 2.03 6.61 6.12
C ASN A 58 3.26 6.49 7.03
N ALA A 59 3.38 7.40 8.01
CA ALA A 59 4.45 7.32 8.98
C ALA A 59 4.29 6.05 9.83
N GLN A 60 5.31 5.20 9.83
CA GLN A 60 5.38 4.05 10.73
C GLN A 60 5.89 4.54 12.08
N THR A 61 5.24 4.12 13.16
CA THR A 61 5.85 4.17 14.49
C THR A 61 6.74 2.94 14.60
N LEU A 62 7.99 3.13 15.02
CA LEU A 62 8.92 2.03 15.33
C LEU A 62 8.27 1.02 16.27
#